data_AF-A0A4Q6FJB2-F1
#
_entry.id   AF-A0A4Q6FJB2-F1
#
_cell.length_a   1.000
_cell.length_b   1.000
_cell.length_c   1.000
_cell.angle_alpha   90.00
_cell.angle_beta   90.00
_cell.angle_gamma   90.00
#
_symmetry.space_group_name_H-M   'P 1'
#
loop_
_entity.id
_entity.type
_entity.pdbx_description
1 polymer ?
#
loop_
_entity_poly.entity_id
_entity_poly.type
_entity_poly.pdbx_seq_one_letter_code
_entity_poly.pdbx_strand_id
1 'polypeptide(L)'
;MAKNTAVFGIFKDRYSVERAVDSLKASGFRNSDISVLFPDNEGTRDFAHEKATKAPEGAAAGVTSGAVIGGALGWLVGIGSLAIPGVGPFIAAG
;
A
#
# COMPACT_ATOMS: atom_id res chain seq x y z
N MET A 1 -20.82 12.24 -25.84
CA MET A 1 -20.97 11.34 -24.68
C MET A 1 -20.81 12.17 -23.42
N ALA A 2 -21.79 12.17 -22.51
CA ALA A 2 -21.65 12.85 -21.22
C ALA A 2 -20.61 12.09 -20.37
N LYS A 3 -19.66 12.82 -19.76
CA LYS A 3 -18.62 12.23 -18.91
C LYS A 3 -19.17 12.09 -17.49
N ASN A 4 -19.27 10.86 -16.97
CA ASN A 4 -19.57 10.67 -15.55
C ASN A 4 -18.41 11.20 -14.71
N THR A 5 -18.67 12.26 -13.96
CA THR A 5 -17.69 12.89 -13.07
C THR A 5 -18.10 12.57 -11.64
N ALA A 6 -17.20 11.96 -10.88
CA ALA A 6 -17.41 11.66 -9.46
C ALA A 6 -16.47 12.52 -8.61
N VAL A 7 -16.95 12.95 -7.45
CA VAL A 7 -16.19 13.72 -6.45
C VAL A 7 -16.24 12.93 -5.15
N PHE A 8 -15.10 12.86 -4.46
CA PHE A 8 -14.96 12.13 -3.20
C PHE A 8 -14.49 13.09 -2.11
N GLY A 9 -15.00 12.92 -0.89
CA GLY A 9 -14.59 13.66 0.30
C GLY A 9 -14.42 12.72 1.49
N ILE A 10 -13.37 12.95 2.28
CA ILE A 10 -13.08 12.19 3.49
C ILE A 10 -13.40 13.07 4.69
N PHE A 11 -14.21 12.55 5.62
CA PHE A 11 -14.66 13.27 6.81
C PHE A 11 -14.12 12.56 8.06
N LYS A 12 -13.72 13.33 9.07
CA LYS A 12 -13.15 12.77 10.32
C LYS A 12 -14.22 12.16 11.24
N ASP A 13 -15.46 12.64 11.14
CA ASP A 13 -16.54 12.27 12.04
C ASP A 13 -17.87 12.13 11.30
N ARG A 14 -18.74 11.32 11.91
CA ARG A 14 -20.07 11.00 11.39
C ARG A 14 -20.95 12.25 11.23
N TYR A 15 -20.88 13.18 12.17
CA TYR A 15 -21.70 14.40 12.14
C TYR A 15 -21.36 15.29 10.93
N SER A 16 -20.07 15.38 10.58
CA SER A 16 -19.60 16.15 9.43
C SER A 16 -20.07 15.56 8.10
N VAL A 17 -20.08 14.23 7.96
CA VAL A 17 -20.61 13.59 6.74
C VAL A 17 -22.12 13.72 6.65
N GLU A 18 -22.86 13.62 7.76
CA GLU A 18 -24.31 13.84 7.78
C GLU A 18 -24.67 15.25 7.28
N ARG A 19 -24.00 16.29 7.81
CA ARG A 19 -24.20 17.66 7.32
C ARG A 19 -23.84 17.85 5.85
N ALA A 20 -22.78 17.18 5.38
CA ALA A 20 -22.39 17.24 3.97
C ALA A 20 -23.46 16.60 3.06
N VAL A 21 -24.00 15.44 3.44
CA VAL A 21 -25.09 14.77 2.73
C VAL A 21 -26.34 15.64 2.69
N ASP A 22 -26.70 16.27 3.81
CA ASP A 22 -27.87 17.16 3.86
C ASP A 22 -27.67 18.39 2.96
N SER A 23 -26.48 18.98 2.95
CA SER A 23 -26.15 20.09 2.04
C SER A 23 -26.23 19.67 0.57
N LEU A 24 -25.79 18.45 0.22
CA LEU A 24 -25.89 17.92 -1.15
C LEU A 24 -27.35 17.70 -1.54
N LYS A 25 -28.17 17.11 -0.67
CA LYS A 25 -29.61 16.95 -0.91
C LYS A 25 -30.31 18.30 -1.09
N ALA A 26 -30.00 19.27 -0.23
CA ALA A 26 -30.53 20.63 -0.32
C ALA A 26 -30.10 21.35 -1.62
N SER A 27 -28.96 20.98 -2.18
CA SER A 27 -28.46 21.49 -3.47
C SER A 27 -29.09 20.80 -4.69
N GLY A 28 -30.01 19.84 -4.47
CA GLY A 28 -30.75 19.17 -5.53
C GLY A 28 -30.12 17.85 -6.03
N PHE A 29 -29.07 17.35 -5.38
CA PHE A 29 -28.54 16.02 -5.71
C PHE A 29 -29.55 14.93 -5.32
N ARG A 30 -29.76 13.95 -6.21
CA ARG A 30 -30.64 12.82 -5.93
C ARG A 30 -29.98 11.91 -4.90
N ASN A 31 -30.79 11.27 -4.06
CA ASN A 31 -30.28 10.32 -3.08
C ASN A 31 -29.55 9.13 -3.74
N SER A 32 -29.91 8.76 -4.98
CA SER A 32 -29.23 7.73 -5.77
C SER A 32 -27.82 8.13 -6.23
N ASP A 33 -27.50 9.42 -6.23
CA ASP A 33 -26.21 9.95 -6.68
C ASP A 33 -25.25 10.20 -5.50
N ILE A 34 -25.71 9.98 -4.26
CA ILE A 34 -24.93 10.18 -3.03
C ILE A 34 -24.69 8.82 -2.37
N SER A 35 -23.43 8.48 -2.15
CA SER A 35 -23.04 7.26 -1.43
C SER A 35 -22.12 7.61 -0.28
N VAL A 36 -22.33 6.98 0.88
CA VAL A 36 -21.51 7.15 2.08
C VAL A 36 -21.04 5.78 2.53
N LEU A 37 -19.73 5.67 2.74
CA LEU A 37 -19.09 4.48 3.27
C LEU A 37 -18.62 4.80 4.70
N PHE A 38 -19.07 4.02 5.67
CA PHE A 38 -18.56 4.07 7.02
C PHE A 38 -17.55 2.94 7.22
N PRO A 39 -16.46 3.16 7.99
CA PRO A 39 -15.64 2.05 8.43
C PRO A 39 -16.51 1.12 9.27
N ASP A 40 -16.47 -0.16 8.94
CA ASP A 40 -17.14 -1.18 9.74
C ASP A 40 -16.44 -1.26 11.10
N ASN A 41 -17.15 -0.90 12.16
CA ASN A 41 -16.64 -0.92 13.53
C ASN A 41 -17.32 -2.05 14.30
N GLU A 42 -17.21 -3.28 13.79
CA GLU A 42 -17.30 -4.45 14.67
C GLU A 42 -16.09 -4.42 15.61
N GLY A 43 -16.34 -4.10 16.87
CA GLY A 43 -15.32 -3.68 17.83
C GLY A 43 -14.20 -4.70 18.11
N THR A 44 -13.00 -4.20 18.34
CA THR A 44 -11.95 -4.74 19.26
C THR A 44 -11.64 -6.25 19.23
N ARG A 45 -11.99 -6.99 18.17
CA ARG A 45 -11.82 -8.46 18.18
C ARG A 45 -11.00 -9.06 17.05
N ASP A 46 -10.37 -8.25 16.20
CA ASP A 46 -9.60 -8.82 15.09
C ASP A 46 -8.24 -8.17 14.80
N PHE A 47 -7.43 -8.04 15.85
CA PHE A 47 -5.97 -8.10 15.69
C PHE A 47 -5.49 -9.53 15.32
N ALA A 48 -6.39 -10.44 14.92
CA ALA A 48 -6.10 -11.86 14.81
C ALA A 48 -6.92 -12.61 13.72
N HIS A 49 -7.17 -12.02 12.54
CA HIS A 49 -7.46 -12.83 11.36
C HIS A 49 -7.02 -12.17 10.05
N GLU A 50 -5.94 -12.76 9.54
CA GLU A 50 -5.62 -12.94 8.13
C GLU A 50 -5.97 -11.79 7.19
N LYS A 51 -4.93 -10.97 6.98
CA LYS A 51 -4.66 -10.28 5.72
C LYS A 51 -4.66 -11.30 4.55
N ALA A 52 -5.83 -11.75 4.09
CA ALA A 52 -6.03 -12.39 2.79
C ALA A 52 -5.97 -11.35 1.65
N THR A 53 -5.06 -10.39 1.77
CA THR A 53 -4.55 -9.67 0.59
C THR A 53 -3.53 -10.58 -0.06
N LYS A 54 -3.34 -10.53 -1.38
CA LYS A 54 -2.24 -11.24 -2.08
C LYS A 54 -0.84 -10.71 -1.73
N ALA A 55 -0.75 -9.78 -0.77
CA ALA A 55 0.51 -9.20 -0.31
C ALA A 55 1.46 -10.20 0.36
N PRO A 56 1.02 -11.16 1.22
CA PRO A 56 1.90 -12.16 1.83
C PRO A 56 2.42 -13.15 0.80
N GLU A 57 1.61 -13.62 -0.16
CA GLU A 57 2.12 -14.52 -1.21
C GLU A 57 3.09 -13.80 -2.14
N GLY A 58 2.82 -12.54 -2.51
CA GLY A 58 3.76 -11.72 -3.30
C GLY A 58 5.05 -11.40 -2.55
N ALA A 59 4.98 -11.13 -1.25
CA ALA A 59 6.14 -10.89 -0.41
C ALA A 59 6.95 -12.18 -0.18
N ALA A 60 6.31 -13.32 0.09
CA ALA A 60 6.98 -14.60 0.24
C ALA A 60 7.64 -15.08 -1.07
N ALA A 61 6.94 -14.95 -2.20
CA ALA A 61 7.50 -15.24 -3.53
C ALA A 61 8.63 -14.26 -3.92
N GLY A 62 8.50 -12.99 -3.56
CA GLY A 62 9.51 -11.96 -3.79
C GLY A 62 10.77 -12.15 -2.96
N VAL A 63 10.63 -12.49 -1.66
CA VAL A 63 11.75 -12.78 -0.76
C VAL A 63 12.51 -14.02 -1.24
N THR A 64 11.82 -15.11 -1.60
CA THR A 64 12.48 -16.34 -2.07
C THR A 64 13.24 -16.10 -3.37
N SER A 65 12.64 -15.44 -4.36
CA SER A 65 13.29 -15.15 -5.64
C SER A 65 14.45 -14.16 -5.51
N GLY A 66 14.26 -13.10 -4.72
CA GLY A 66 15.28 -12.09 -4.44
C GLY A 66 16.46 -12.66 -3.64
N ALA A 67 16.23 -13.59 -2.72
CA ALA A 67 17.29 -14.24 -1.93
C ALA A 67 18.17 -15.16 -2.77
N VAL A 68 17.62 -15.90 -3.75
CA VAL A 68 18.43 -16.76 -4.62
C VAL A 68 19.31 -15.92 -5.54
N ILE A 69 18.74 -14.91 -6.20
CA ILE A 69 19.50 -14.06 -7.12
C ILE A 69 20.50 -13.19 -6.35
N GLY A 70 20.06 -12.55 -5.27
CA GLY A 70 20.91 -11.73 -4.40
C GLY A 70 21.99 -12.55 -3.69
N GLY A 71 21.68 -13.79 -3.28
CA GLY A 71 22.64 -14.72 -2.70
C GLY A 71 23.68 -15.19 -3.72
N ALA A 72 23.28 -15.54 -4.94
CA ALA A 72 24.22 -15.94 -6.00
C ALA A 72 25.13 -14.77 -6.41
N LEU A 73 24.57 -13.59 -6.65
CA LEU A 73 25.36 -12.40 -6.97
C LEU A 73 26.24 -11.95 -5.80
N GLY A 74 25.71 -11.94 -4.58
CA GLY A 74 26.47 -11.62 -3.37
C GLY A 74 27.62 -12.59 -3.12
N TRP A 75 27.44 -13.88 -3.43
CA TRP A 75 28.51 -14.87 -3.33
C TRP A 75 29.56 -14.71 -4.43
N LEU A 76 29.15 -14.49 -5.69
CA LEU A 76 30.08 -14.22 -6.80
C LEU A 76 30.89 -12.94 -6.57
N VAL A 77 30.26 -11.88 -6.06
CA VAL A 77 30.96 -10.65 -5.67
C VAL A 77 31.81 -10.91 -4.43
N GLY A 78 31.36 -11.67 -3.44
CA GLY A 78 32.13 -12.00 -2.24
C GLY A 78 33.39 -12.83 -2.51
N ILE A 79 33.32 -13.85 -3.36
CA ILE A 79 34.49 -14.62 -3.79
C ILE A 79 35.33 -13.84 -4.81
N GLY A 80 34.67 -13.21 -5.79
CA GLY A 80 35.34 -12.50 -6.88
C GLY A 80 36.05 -11.23 -6.42
N SER A 81 35.53 -10.53 -5.40
CA SER A 81 36.20 -9.38 -4.79
C SER A 81 37.46 -9.74 -4.01
N LEU A 82 37.58 -11.00 -3.55
CA LEU A 82 38.79 -11.48 -2.89
C LEU A 82 39.90 -11.85 -3.90
N ALA A 83 39.57 -11.97 -5.20
CA ALA A 83 40.46 -12.51 -6.23
C ALA A 83 40.86 -11.50 -7.32
N ILE A 84 40.65 -10.19 -7.14
CA ILE A 84 41.24 -9.15 -8.01
C ILE A 84 42.39 -8.47 -7.25
N PRO A 85 43.64 -8.95 -7.37
CA PRO A 85 44.79 -8.22 -6.88
C PRO A 85 45.04 -7.03 -7.81
N GLY A 86 44.82 -5.82 -7.31
CA GLY A 86 45.25 -4.59 -8.00
C GLY A 86 44.26 -3.42 -7.98
N VAL A 87 42.98 -3.65 -7.64
CA VAL A 87 42.00 -2.57 -7.40
C VAL A 87 41.07 -3.02 -6.29
N GLY A 88 41.43 -2.69 -5.04
CA GLY A 88 40.61 -3.03 -3.87
C GLY A 88 39.25 -2.32 -3.89
N PRO A 89 38.27 -2.79 -3.11
CA PRO A 89 37.04 -2.05 -2.88
C PRO A 89 37.42 -0.73 -2.21
N PHE A 90 37.33 0.38 -2.95
CA PHE A 90 37.49 1.73 -2.41
C PHE A 90 36.35 2.01 -1.44
N ILE A 91 36.53 1.56 -0.20
CA ILE A 91 35.86 2.09 0.97
C ILE A 91 36.45 3.49 1.19
N ALA A 92 35.81 4.49 0.59
CA ALA A 92 36.02 5.89 0.98
C ALA A 92 35.39 6.09 2.37
N ALA A 93 36.13 5.72 3.41
CA ALA A 93 35.92 6.22 4.76
C ALA A 93 36.90 7.38 4.97
N GLY A 94 36.42 8.62 4.81
CA GLY A 94 37.20 9.85 4.94
C GLY A 94 36.91 10.85 3.85
#